data_AF-A0AAU9WF49-F1
#
_entry.id   AF-A0AAU9WF49-F1
#
_cell.length_a   1.000
_cell.length_b   1.000
_cell.length_c   1.000
_cell.angle_alpha   90.00
_cell.angle_beta   90.00
_cell.angle_gamma   90.00
#
_symmetry.space_group_name_H-M   'P 1'
#
loop_
_entity.id
_entity.type
_entity.pdbx_description
1 polymer ?
#
loop_
_entity_poly.entity_id
_entity_poly.type
_entity_poly.pdbx_seq_one_letter_code
_entity_poly.pdbx_strand_id
1 'polypeptide(L)'
;MSCQERNSQLCKFCEKDKTTSALLPTRRPYPDCGKLPNFHHLSWSATPTNGRELDVFQPRAQIKRLFEESELVSWESEAIRKFSDKYIVPEKLVEEYVEHLAQIKMRKEKKKGETEREPMERLNREHNDINWVGFYNSDKLSSLRVDELSLYFSHHKVTFKGTKAEKVAMIKAHIGSLLNDSMEC
;
A
#
# COMPACT_ATOMS: atom_id res chain seq x y z
N MET A 1 -21.18 4.43 -31.97
CA MET A 1 -22.48 5.04 -32.29
C MET A 1 -22.29 6.55 -32.30
N SER A 2 -22.17 7.18 -33.48
CA SER A 2 -22.02 8.63 -33.58
C SER A 2 -23.39 9.29 -33.66
N CYS A 3 -23.80 9.97 -32.60
CA CYS A 3 -24.86 10.95 -32.65
C CYS A 3 -24.34 12.15 -33.46
N GLN A 4 -24.57 12.13 -34.78
CA GLN A 4 -24.36 13.28 -35.65
C GLN A 4 -25.70 13.61 -36.29
N GLU A 5 -26.54 14.39 -35.61
CA GLU A 5 -27.70 15.01 -36.23
C GLU A 5 -27.49 16.52 -36.25
N ARG A 6 -27.34 17.06 -37.45
CA ARG A 6 -27.02 18.47 -37.76
C ARG A 6 -28.20 19.44 -37.57
N ASN A 7 -29.35 18.97 -37.08
CA ASN A 7 -30.63 19.66 -37.22
C ASN A 7 -31.41 19.82 -35.91
N SER A 8 -30.75 20.03 -34.77
CA SER A 8 -31.38 20.36 -33.46
C SER A 8 -32.52 19.44 -32.99
N GLN A 9 -32.78 18.33 -33.69
CA GLN A 9 -33.71 17.28 -33.34
C GLN A 9 -32.92 16.18 -32.65
N LEU A 10 -33.47 15.67 -31.55
CA LEU A 10 -32.91 14.53 -30.84
C LEU A 10 -33.22 13.27 -31.64
N CYS A 11 -32.22 12.42 -31.85
CA CYS A 11 -32.47 11.13 -32.48
C CYS A 11 -33.43 10.29 -31.60
N LYS A 12 -34.10 9.29 -32.19
CA LYS A 12 -35.08 8.44 -31.48
C LYS A 12 -34.57 7.81 -30.17
N PHE A 13 -33.25 7.65 -30.03
CA PHE A 13 -32.60 7.22 -28.80
C PHE A 13 -32.62 8.34 -27.74
N CYS A 14 -32.10 9.53 -28.09
CA CYS A 14 -32.06 10.71 -27.24
C CYS A 14 -33.46 11.32 -26.93
N GLU A 15 -34.46 11.03 -27.76
CA GLU A 15 -35.84 11.47 -27.53
C GLU A 15 -36.54 10.62 -26.45
N LYS A 16 -36.24 9.31 -26.41
CA LYS A 16 -36.75 8.37 -25.41
C LYS A 16 -36.02 8.50 -24.08
N ASP A 17 -34.70 8.53 -24.13
CA ASP A 17 -33.87 8.86 -22.99
C ASP A 17 -33.84 10.38 -22.90
N LYS A 18 -34.87 10.99 -22.27
CA LYS A 18 -34.80 12.40 -21.87
C LYS A 18 -33.52 12.57 -21.05
N THR A 19 -32.43 12.94 -21.69
CA THR A 19 -31.17 13.35 -21.06
C THR A 19 -31.45 14.70 -20.42
N THR A 20 -32.33 14.67 -19.42
CA THR A 20 -32.65 15.77 -18.55
C THR A 20 -31.32 16.15 -17.93
N SER A 21 -30.96 17.43 -17.96
CA SER A 21 -29.73 17.96 -17.38
C SER A 21 -29.60 17.73 -15.86
N ALA A 22 -30.62 17.13 -15.24
CA ALA A 22 -30.52 16.55 -13.91
C ALA A 22 -29.59 15.33 -13.95
N LEU A 23 -28.64 15.27 -13.01
CA LEU A 23 -27.74 14.14 -12.81
C LEU A 23 -28.54 12.86 -12.54
N LEU A 24 -29.00 12.18 -13.60
CA LEU A 24 -29.57 10.86 -13.49
C LEU A 24 -28.44 9.94 -13.02
N PRO A 25 -28.69 9.03 -12.05
CA PRO A 25 -27.72 8.03 -11.67
C PRO A 25 -27.24 7.30 -12.93
N THR A 26 -25.95 7.36 -13.22
CA THR A 26 -25.37 6.70 -14.39
C THR A 26 -25.80 5.23 -14.37
N ARG A 27 -26.50 4.78 -15.41
CA ARG A 27 -26.87 3.36 -15.55
C ARG A 27 -25.57 2.55 -15.63
N ARG A 28 -25.38 1.62 -14.70
CA ARG A 28 -24.19 0.77 -14.62
C ARG A 28 -24.48 -0.62 -15.17
N PRO A 29 -23.48 -1.33 -15.73
CA PRO A 29 -23.66 -2.70 -16.19
C PRO A 29 -24.31 -3.57 -15.11
N TYR A 30 -25.36 -4.29 -15.49
CA TYR A 30 -26.09 -5.20 -14.60
C TYR A 30 -26.00 -6.63 -15.14
N PRO A 31 -25.64 -7.62 -14.33
CA PRO A 31 -25.53 -9.01 -14.78
C PRO A 31 -26.89 -9.60 -15.23
N ASP A 32 -26.96 -10.21 -16.42
CA ASP A 32 -28.14 -10.94 -16.88
C ASP A 32 -28.09 -12.41 -16.42
N CYS A 33 -28.58 -12.66 -15.20
CA CYS A 33 -28.56 -13.99 -14.59
C CYS A 33 -29.39 -15.02 -15.36
N GLY A 34 -30.34 -14.60 -16.22
CA GLY A 34 -31.15 -15.50 -17.05
C GLY A 34 -30.41 -16.10 -18.24
N LYS A 35 -29.17 -15.65 -18.51
CA LYS A 35 -28.34 -16.10 -19.63
C LYS A 35 -27.13 -16.93 -19.23
N LEU A 36 -27.00 -17.27 -17.94
CA LEU A 36 -25.97 -18.21 -17.48
C LEU A 36 -26.09 -19.56 -18.24
N PRO A 37 -24.97 -20.19 -18.63
CA PRO A 37 -23.59 -19.91 -18.22
C PRO A 37 -22.89 -18.80 -19.03
N ASN A 38 -23.54 -18.21 -20.03
CA ASN A 38 -22.91 -17.18 -20.85
C ASN A 38 -22.85 -15.85 -20.09
N PHE A 39 -21.66 -15.25 -20.06
CA PHE A 39 -21.42 -14.01 -19.32
C PHE A 39 -22.01 -12.79 -20.03
N HIS A 40 -23.30 -12.50 -19.80
CA HIS A 40 -24.03 -11.38 -20.41
C HIS A 40 -24.48 -10.32 -19.39
N HIS A 41 -24.52 -9.07 -19.83
CA HIS A 41 -25.08 -7.95 -19.07
C HIS A 41 -26.39 -7.50 -19.73
N LEU A 42 -27.32 -7.00 -18.91
CA LEU A 42 -28.55 -6.39 -19.40
C LEU A 42 -28.24 -5.22 -20.32
N SER A 43 -29.13 -5.04 -21.31
CA SER A 43 -29.08 -3.86 -22.16
C SER A 43 -29.30 -2.59 -21.35
N TRP A 44 -28.83 -1.47 -21.91
CA TRP A 44 -28.94 -0.15 -21.29
C TRP A 44 -30.37 0.18 -20.82
N SER A 45 -31.37 -0.13 -21.65
CA SER A 45 -32.78 0.12 -21.36
C SER A 45 -33.35 -0.78 -20.26
N ALA A 46 -32.86 -2.02 -20.15
CA ALA A 46 -33.33 -3.01 -19.19
C ALA A 46 -32.66 -2.92 -17.82
N THR A 47 -31.60 -2.11 -17.69
CA THR A 47 -30.87 -1.91 -16.44
C THR A 47 -31.70 -1.06 -15.46
N PRO A 48 -32.06 -1.59 -14.26
CA PRO A 48 -32.77 -0.80 -13.25
C PRO A 48 -32.03 0.50 -12.86
N THR A 49 -32.74 1.57 -12.50
CA THR A 49 -32.15 2.88 -12.17
C THR A 49 -32.34 3.35 -10.73
N ASN A 50 -33.29 2.77 -9.99
CA ASN A 50 -33.69 3.26 -8.67
C ASN A 50 -33.21 2.33 -7.53
N GLY A 51 -32.93 2.91 -6.36
CA GLY A 51 -32.66 2.15 -5.13
C GLY A 51 -31.31 1.43 -5.08
N ARG A 52 -30.32 1.89 -5.85
CA ARG A 52 -29.00 1.26 -5.91
C ARG A 52 -28.00 1.99 -5.02
N GLU A 53 -27.33 1.22 -4.17
CA GLU A 53 -26.09 1.65 -3.55
C GLU A 53 -24.97 1.69 -4.62
N LEU A 54 -23.98 2.56 -4.41
CA LEU A 54 -22.86 2.70 -5.34
C LEU A 54 -22.04 1.41 -5.40
N ASP A 55 -21.50 1.07 -6.57
CA ASP A 55 -20.54 -0.04 -6.77
C ASP A 55 -21.03 -1.48 -6.50
N VAL A 56 -22.33 -1.70 -6.24
CA VAL A 56 -22.89 -3.03 -5.94
C VAL A 56 -22.59 -4.09 -7.00
N PHE A 57 -22.57 -3.72 -8.28
CA PHE A 57 -22.31 -4.65 -9.40
C PHE A 57 -20.92 -4.48 -10.02
N GLN A 58 -20.00 -3.76 -9.35
CA GLN A 58 -18.61 -3.76 -9.76
C GLN A 58 -17.89 -4.94 -9.10
N PRO A 59 -17.57 -6.03 -9.84
CA PRO A 59 -17.03 -7.23 -9.23
C PRO A 59 -15.75 -6.94 -8.45
N ARG A 60 -14.88 -6.09 -9.00
CA ARG A 60 -13.65 -5.65 -8.35
C ARG A 60 -13.87 -4.98 -6.99
N ALA A 61 -14.87 -4.10 -6.87
CA ALA A 61 -15.17 -3.42 -5.62
C ALA A 61 -15.71 -4.40 -4.58
N GLN A 62 -16.57 -5.32 -5.02
CA GLN A 62 -17.14 -6.36 -4.16
C GLN A 62 -16.08 -7.37 -3.70
N ILE A 63 -15.14 -7.76 -4.56
CA ILE A 63 -14.01 -8.64 -4.17
C ILE A 63 -13.16 -7.97 -3.10
N LYS A 64 -12.80 -6.68 -3.28
CA LYS A 64 -12.02 -5.95 -2.26
C LYS A 64 -12.73 -5.92 -0.92
N ARG A 65 -14.03 -5.57 -0.90
CA ARG A 65 -14.82 -5.50 0.34
C ARG A 65 -14.86 -6.86 1.04
N LEU A 66 -15.19 -7.92 0.31
CA LEU A 66 -15.23 -9.28 0.86
C LEU A 66 -13.86 -9.78 1.34
N PHE A 67 -12.78 -9.41 0.65
CA PHE A 67 -11.41 -9.75 1.04
C PHE A 67 -11.00 -9.05 2.36
N GLU A 68 -11.43 -7.80 2.53
CA GLU A 68 -11.21 -7.05 3.79
C GLU A 68 -12.07 -7.59 4.93
N GLU A 69 -13.35 -7.90 4.68
CA GLU A 69 -14.30 -8.40 5.69
C GLU A 69 -13.99 -9.82 6.17
N SER A 70 -13.51 -10.69 5.28
CA SER A 70 -13.30 -12.11 5.63
C SER A 70 -11.94 -12.39 6.28
N GLU A 71 -10.98 -11.46 6.26
CA GLU A 71 -9.55 -11.69 6.58
C GLU A 71 -8.89 -12.91 5.87
N LEU A 72 -9.63 -13.62 5.01
CA LEU A 72 -9.20 -14.87 4.41
C LEU A 72 -8.24 -14.59 3.25
N VAL A 73 -7.05 -15.17 3.37
CA VAL A 73 -5.98 -15.13 2.36
C VAL A 73 -6.34 -15.97 1.12
N SER A 74 -7.32 -16.87 1.23
CA SER A 74 -7.78 -17.75 0.15
C SER A 74 -9.29 -17.89 0.20
N TRP A 75 -9.98 -17.55 -0.89
CA TRP A 75 -11.39 -17.91 -1.03
C TRP A 75 -11.51 -19.38 -1.38
N GLU A 76 -12.41 -20.09 -0.70
CA GLU A 76 -12.75 -21.46 -1.07
C GLU A 76 -13.33 -21.49 -2.50
N SER A 77 -13.06 -22.57 -3.24
CA SER A 77 -13.55 -22.75 -4.62
C SER A 77 -15.07 -22.57 -4.72
N GLU A 78 -15.83 -22.97 -3.70
CA GLU A 78 -17.27 -22.75 -3.65
C GLU A 78 -17.65 -21.26 -3.54
N ALA A 79 -16.89 -20.47 -2.77
CA ALA A 79 -17.10 -19.03 -2.66
C ALA A 79 -16.77 -18.30 -3.98
N ILE A 80 -15.69 -18.72 -4.65
CA ILE A 80 -15.32 -18.21 -5.98
C ILE A 80 -16.41 -18.50 -6.99
N ARG A 81 -16.94 -19.74 -7.03
CA ARG A 81 -18.04 -20.10 -7.93
C ARG A 81 -19.30 -19.27 -7.66
N LYS A 82 -19.73 -19.18 -6.38
CA LYS A 82 -20.88 -18.34 -5.98
C LYS A 82 -20.70 -16.88 -6.37
N PHE A 83 -19.50 -16.33 -6.21
CA PHE A 83 -19.17 -14.97 -6.61
C PHE A 83 -19.24 -14.81 -8.14
N SER A 84 -18.63 -15.74 -8.86
CA SER A 84 -18.55 -15.76 -10.32
C SER A 84 -19.93 -15.80 -10.96
N ASP A 85 -20.83 -16.65 -10.45
CA ASP A 85 -22.22 -16.73 -10.88
C ASP A 85 -22.99 -15.45 -10.58
N LYS A 86 -22.81 -14.88 -9.37
CA LYS A 86 -23.53 -13.68 -8.92
C LYS A 86 -23.17 -12.44 -9.72
N TYR A 87 -21.89 -12.27 -10.05
CA TYR A 87 -21.39 -11.07 -10.73
C TYR A 87 -21.08 -11.29 -12.21
N ILE A 88 -21.29 -12.50 -12.71
CA ILE A 88 -21.08 -12.86 -14.11
C ILE A 88 -19.63 -12.55 -14.51
N VAL A 89 -18.70 -13.11 -13.74
CA VAL A 89 -17.25 -13.00 -13.95
C VAL A 89 -16.65 -14.41 -14.01
N PRO A 90 -15.70 -14.70 -14.92
CA PRO A 90 -14.97 -15.96 -14.91
C PRO A 90 -14.24 -16.24 -13.60
N GLU A 91 -14.37 -17.45 -13.07
CA GLU A 91 -13.73 -17.90 -11.81
C GLU A 91 -12.23 -17.61 -11.77
N LYS A 92 -11.52 -17.88 -12.88
CA LYS A 92 -10.08 -17.62 -13.01
C LYS A 92 -9.69 -16.17 -12.72
N LEU A 93 -10.49 -15.21 -13.20
CA LEU A 93 -10.20 -13.79 -12.97
C LEU A 93 -10.45 -13.39 -11.52
N VAL A 94 -11.39 -14.05 -10.85
CA VAL A 94 -11.67 -13.85 -9.44
C VAL A 94 -10.51 -14.39 -8.61
N GLU A 95 -10.04 -15.61 -8.90
CA GLU A 95 -8.89 -16.25 -8.26
C GLU A 95 -7.62 -15.40 -8.39
N GLU A 96 -7.25 -15.02 -9.61
CA GLU A 96 -6.06 -14.20 -9.88
C GLU A 96 -6.11 -12.86 -9.12
N TYR A 97 -7.30 -12.26 -9.01
CA TYR A 97 -7.45 -10.99 -8.32
C TYR A 97 -7.34 -11.13 -6.80
N VAL A 98 -7.91 -12.19 -6.22
CA VAL A 98 -7.79 -12.49 -4.79
C VAL A 98 -6.33 -12.76 -4.43
N GLU A 99 -5.63 -13.56 -5.25
CA GLU A 99 -4.20 -13.84 -5.04
C GLU A 99 -3.38 -12.55 -5.08
N HIS A 100 -3.66 -11.67 -6.03
CA HIS A 100 -3.01 -10.36 -6.12
C HIS A 100 -3.23 -9.49 -4.85
N LEU A 101 -4.44 -9.49 -4.29
CA LEU A 101 -4.74 -8.78 -3.04
C LEU A 101 -3.96 -9.37 -1.85
N ALA A 102 -3.87 -10.69 -1.76
CA ALA A 102 -3.07 -11.38 -0.74
C ALA A 102 -1.59 -11.01 -0.84
N GLN A 103 -1.02 -11.02 -2.04
CA GLN A 103 0.37 -10.60 -2.28
C GLN A 103 0.61 -9.14 -1.85
N ILE A 104 -0.33 -8.24 -2.13
CA ILE A 104 -0.24 -6.84 -1.68
C ILE A 104 -0.26 -6.74 -0.16
N LYS A 105 -1.17 -7.45 0.52
CA LYS A 105 -1.29 -7.44 1.99
C LYS A 105 0.00 -7.94 2.64
N MET A 106 0.52 -9.08 2.18
CA MET A 106 1.79 -9.64 2.65
C MET A 106 2.97 -8.69 2.48
N ARG A 107 3.08 -7.99 1.34
CA ARG A 107 4.15 -7.00 1.12
C ARG A 107 4.02 -5.80 2.06
N LYS A 108 2.79 -5.34 2.34
CA LYS A 108 2.55 -4.24 3.28
C LYS A 108 2.93 -4.65 4.71
N GLU A 109 2.53 -5.84 5.13
CA GLU A 109 2.85 -6.38 6.46
C GLU A 109 4.35 -6.59 6.66
N LYS A 110 5.05 -7.14 5.66
CA LYS A 110 6.51 -7.28 5.69
C LYS A 110 7.20 -5.93 5.85
N LYS A 111 6.81 -4.92 5.06
CA LYS A 111 7.35 -3.55 5.17
C LYS A 111 7.07 -2.94 6.54
N LYS A 112 5.86 -3.14 7.08
CA LYS A 112 5.51 -2.67 8.42
C LYS A 112 6.39 -3.33 9.49
N GLY A 113 6.57 -4.65 9.43
CA GLY A 113 7.43 -5.40 10.34
C GLY A 113 8.90 -4.97 10.26
N GLU A 114 9.45 -4.74 9.06
CA GLU A 114 10.81 -4.20 8.90
C GLU A 114 10.95 -2.80 9.51
N THR A 115 9.95 -1.93 9.29
CA THR A 115 9.92 -0.57 9.85
C THR A 115 9.83 -0.57 11.38
N GLU A 116 9.16 -1.55 11.99
CA GLU A 116 9.00 -1.66 13.45
C GLU A 116 10.21 -2.34 14.12
N ARG A 117 10.90 -3.27 13.43
CA ARG A 117 12.09 -3.95 13.96
C ARG A 117 13.31 -3.05 14.03
N GLU A 118 13.52 -2.23 12.99
CA GLU A 118 14.71 -1.39 12.88
C GLU A 118 14.90 -0.40 14.05
N PRO A 119 13.87 0.30 14.57
CA PRO A 119 13.96 1.11 15.77
C PRO A 119 14.29 0.30 17.03
N MET A 120 13.70 -0.90 17.18
CA MET A 120 13.90 -1.73 18.37
C MET A 120 15.31 -2.30 18.41
N GLU A 121 15.83 -2.76 17.28
CA GLU A 121 17.22 -3.22 17.14
C GLU A 121 18.21 -2.09 17.41
N ARG A 122 17.92 -0.87 16.97
CA ARG A 122 18.79 0.30 17.22
C ARG A 122 18.81 0.72 18.68
N LEU A 123 17.67 0.66 19.39
CA LEU A 123 17.61 0.96 20.84
C LEU A 123 18.41 -0.06 21.67
N ASN A 124 18.54 -1.29 21.18
CA ASN A 124 19.29 -2.36 21.83
C ASN A 124 20.77 -2.39 21.45
N ARG A 125 21.25 -1.49 20.57
CA ARG A 125 22.67 -1.44 20.21
C ARG A 125 23.51 -1.01 21.40
N GLU A 126 24.60 -1.74 21.61
CA GLU A 126 25.61 -1.39 22.59
C GLU A 126 26.80 -0.68 21.92
N HIS A 127 27.71 -0.15 22.73
CA HIS A 127 28.93 0.49 22.25
C HIS A 127 29.73 -0.40 21.29
N ASN A 128 29.80 -1.70 21.58
CA ASN A 128 30.61 -2.67 20.82
C ASN A 128 30.02 -3.01 19.44
N ASP A 129 28.73 -2.75 19.22
CA ASP A 129 28.06 -3.01 17.94
C ASP A 129 28.37 -1.94 16.91
N ILE A 130 28.93 -0.80 17.32
CA ILE A 130 29.23 0.33 16.46
C ILE A 130 30.70 0.30 16.06
N ASN A 131 30.96 0.22 14.75
CA ASN A 131 32.31 0.32 14.20
C ASN A 131 32.82 1.78 14.24
N TRP A 132 33.18 2.27 15.43
CA TRP A 132 33.62 3.65 15.67
C TRP A 132 34.78 4.08 14.79
N VAL A 133 35.79 3.22 14.61
CA VAL A 133 36.95 3.48 13.75
C VAL A 133 36.54 3.55 12.28
N GLY A 134 35.65 2.68 11.83
CA GLY A 134 35.10 2.74 10.47
C GLY A 134 34.29 4.02 10.21
N PHE A 135 33.46 4.45 11.17
CA PHE A 135 32.72 5.71 11.08
C PHE A 135 33.64 6.94 11.14
N TYR A 136 34.73 6.88 11.90
CA TYR A 136 35.77 7.90 11.93
C TYR A 136 36.50 8.00 10.58
N ASN A 137 37.02 6.89 10.07
CA ASN A 137 37.78 6.84 8.82
C ASN A 137 36.94 7.23 7.59
N SER A 138 35.63 6.99 7.62
CA SER A 138 34.71 7.35 6.54
C SER A 138 34.05 8.72 6.69
N ASP A 139 34.39 9.48 7.73
CA ASP A 139 33.79 10.75 8.10
C ASP A 139 32.25 10.71 8.26
N LYS A 140 31.71 9.57 8.69
CA LYS A 140 30.27 9.32 8.80
C LYS A 140 29.76 9.32 10.24
N LEU A 141 30.58 9.73 11.21
CA LEU A 141 30.14 9.88 12.61
C LEU A 141 28.90 10.79 12.76
N SER A 142 28.74 11.79 11.89
CA SER A 142 27.57 12.68 11.88
C SER A 142 26.26 11.99 11.45
N SER A 143 26.34 10.82 10.81
CA SER A 143 25.16 10.03 10.42
C SER A 143 24.51 9.30 11.60
N LEU A 144 25.26 9.05 12.68
CA LEU A 144 24.76 8.42 13.90
C LEU A 144 23.79 9.34 14.64
N ARG A 145 22.83 8.77 15.35
CA ARG A 145 21.91 9.54 16.20
C ARG A 145 22.57 9.95 17.52
N VAL A 146 21.94 10.87 18.25
CA VAL A 146 22.50 11.43 19.49
C VAL A 146 22.60 10.39 20.61
N ASP A 147 21.63 9.48 20.69
CA ASP A 147 21.61 8.31 21.58
C ASP A 147 22.75 7.35 21.24
N GLU A 148 22.93 6.98 19.97
CA GLU A 148 24.04 6.15 19.51
C GLU A 148 25.40 6.80 19.85
N LEU A 149 25.58 8.09 19.56
CA LEU A 149 26.80 8.84 19.93
C LEU A 149 27.00 8.90 21.45
N SER A 150 25.92 8.84 22.23
CA SER A 150 25.99 8.86 23.70
C SER A 150 26.54 7.55 24.26
N LEU A 151 26.38 6.42 23.56
CA LEU A 151 26.99 5.13 23.92
C LEU A 151 28.52 5.22 24.00
N TYR A 152 29.15 6.04 23.16
CA TYR A 152 30.61 6.28 23.22
C TYR A 152 31.02 6.85 24.58
N PHE A 153 30.37 7.93 25.00
CA PHE A 153 30.69 8.60 26.25
C PHE A 153 30.38 7.72 27.46
N SER A 154 29.27 6.99 27.44
CA SER A 154 28.93 6.03 28.49
C SER A 154 29.99 4.94 28.65
N HIS A 155 30.48 4.38 27.54
CA HIS A 155 31.54 3.36 27.56
C HIS A 155 32.84 3.90 28.15
N HIS A 156 33.22 5.11 27.78
CA HIS A 156 34.40 5.79 28.33
C HIS A 156 34.16 6.45 29.70
N LYS A 157 32.99 6.21 30.33
CA LYS A 157 32.58 6.77 31.63
C LYS A 157 32.63 8.30 31.70
N VAL A 158 32.38 8.96 30.57
CA VAL A 158 32.34 10.43 30.45
C VAL A 158 30.89 10.90 30.46
N THR A 159 30.57 11.85 31.32
CA THR A 159 29.27 12.51 31.35
C THR A 159 29.28 13.76 30.47
N PHE A 160 29.06 13.59 29.17
CA PHE A 160 29.05 14.71 28.22
C PHE A 160 27.64 15.13 27.77
N LYS A 161 27.28 16.37 28.09
CA LYS A 161 26.04 17.04 27.65
C LYS A 161 26.40 18.15 26.67
N GLY A 162 26.09 17.93 25.41
CA GLY A 162 26.37 18.86 24.32
C GLY A 162 25.54 18.52 23.08
N THR A 163 25.60 19.39 22.08
CA THR A 163 24.94 19.22 20.79
C THR A 163 25.51 18.01 20.03
N LYS A 164 24.77 17.55 19.01
CA LYS A 164 25.21 16.43 18.16
C LYS A 164 26.57 16.71 17.51
N ALA A 165 26.79 17.93 17.03
CA ALA A 165 28.04 18.33 16.39
C ALA A 165 29.21 18.29 17.37
N GLU A 166 29.03 18.78 18.60
CA GLU A 166 30.05 18.74 19.66
C GLU A 166 30.38 17.30 20.07
N LYS A 167 29.37 16.44 20.19
CA LYS A 167 29.57 15.00 20.45
C LYS A 167 30.44 14.36 19.37
N VAL A 168 30.14 14.61 18.10
CA VAL A 168 30.93 14.10 16.96
C VAL A 168 32.37 14.63 17.02
N ALA A 169 32.55 15.92 17.28
CA ALA A 169 33.88 16.53 17.36
C ALA A 169 34.74 15.92 18.46
N MET A 170 34.18 15.72 19.66
CA MET A 170 34.93 15.09 20.76
C MET A 170 35.27 13.62 20.49
N ILE A 171 34.34 12.85 19.89
CA ILE A 171 34.61 11.46 19.52
C ILE A 171 35.74 11.39 18.50
N LYS A 172 35.71 12.26 17.47
CA LYS A 172 36.79 12.35 16.49
C LYS A 172 38.14 12.67 17.15
N ALA A 173 38.17 13.64 18.05
CA ALA A 173 39.40 14.02 18.76
C ALA A 173 39.97 12.86 19.59
N HIS A 174 39.11 12.15 20.33
CA HIS A 174 39.53 11.03 21.16
C HIS A 174 40.04 9.84 20.32
N ILE A 175 39.32 9.44 19.27
CA ILE A 175 39.78 8.39 18.34
C ILE A 175 41.08 8.81 17.66
N GLY A 176 41.20 10.06 17.23
CA GLY A 176 42.41 10.61 16.63
C GLY A 176 43.62 10.51 17.55
N SER A 177 43.47 10.85 18.84
CA SER A 177 44.54 10.67 19.84
C SER A 177 44.97 9.22 19.95
N LEU A 178 44.01 8.30 20.13
CA LEU A 178 44.29 6.87 20.28
C LEU A 178 45.05 6.27 19.07
N LEU A 179 44.73 6.72 17.86
CA LEU A 179 45.40 6.26 16.64
C LEU A 179 46.82 6.83 16.51
N ASN A 180 47.02 8.09 16.89
CA ASN A 180 48.34 8.72 16.88
C ASN A 180 49.26 8.10 17.93
N ASP A 181 48.75 7.87 19.15
CA ASP A 181 49.51 7.22 20.23
C ASP A 181 49.90 5.77 19.87
N SER A 182 49.11 5.10 19.03
CA SER A 182 49.41 3.76 18.51
C SER A 182 50.45 3.73 17.38
N MET A 183 50.75 4.87 16.75
CA MET A 183 51.79 4.98 15.71
C MET A 183 53.15 5.44 16.26
N GLU A 184 53.21 5.91 17.51
CA GLU A 184 54.43 6.35 18.18
C GLU A 184 55.12 5.24 19.02
N CYS A 185 54.70 3.97 18.86
CA CYS A 185 55.31 2.78 19.47
C CYS A 185 56.04 1.91 18.43
#